data_AF-A0A1Y5FC39-F1
#
_entry.id   AF-A0A1Y5FC39-F1
#
_cell.length_a   1.000
_cell.length_b   1.000
_cell.length_c   1.000
_cell.angle_alpha   90.00
_cell.angle_beta   90.00
_cell.angle_gamma   90.00
#
_symmetry.space_group_name_H-M   'P 1'
#
loop_
_entity.id
_entity.type
_entity.pdbx_description
1 polymer ?
#
loop_
_entity_poly.entity_id
_entity_poly.type
_entity_poly.pdbx_seq_one_letter_code
_entity_poly.pdbx_strand_id
1 'polypeptide(L)' 'MIILSQIVLFKISLLALFGSWKVLQESNCQSQLHHRRVRAISRSLITNKEQYFYQCQKLTTIKVLKSSILINNKIEIEK' A
#
# COMPACT_ATOMS: atom_id res chain seq x y z
N MET A 1 -0.09 29.88 34.41
CA MET A 1 -1.10 29.53 33.38
C MET A 1 -0.51 29.44 31.96
N ILE A 2 0.47 30.27 31.59
CA ILE A 2 1.07 30.32 30.23
C ILE A 2 1.78 29.01 29.83
N ILE A 3 2.53 28.38 30.76
CA ILE A 3 3.28 27.14 30.49
C ILE A 3 2.35 25.97 30.12
N LEU A 4 1.19 25.87 30.80
CA LEU A 4 0.23 24.80 30.53
C LEU A 4 -0.34 24.89 29.11
N SER A 5 -0.64 26.11 28.65
CA SER A 5 -1.15 26.39 27.30
C SER A 5 -0.12 26.01 26.21
N GLN A 6 1.16 26.35 26.42
CA GLN A 6 2.23 26.02 25.47
C GLN A 6 2.43 24.50 25.30
N ILE A 7 2.33 23.73 26.39
CA ILE A 7 2.44 22.27 26.36
C ILE A 7 1.27 21.64 25.57
N VAL A 8 0.05 22.16 25.74
CA VAL A 8 -1.13 21.68 25.01
C VAL A 8 -0.98 21.96 23.51
N LEU A 9 -0.55 23.18 23.13
CA LEU A 9 -0.32 23.53 21.73
C LEU A 9 0.77 22.66 21.09
N PHE A 10 1.86 22.39 21.80
CA PHE A 10 2.92 21.50 21.31
C PHE A 10 2.41 20.08 21.05
N LYS A 11 1.59 19.53 21.95
CA LYS A 11 0.97 18.20 21.77
C LYS A 11 0.05 18.15 20.54
N ILE A 12 -0.76 19.17 20.31
CA ILE A 12 -1.65 19.25 19.14
C ILE A 12 -0.82 19.31 17.86
N SER A 13 0.24 20.10 17.83
CA SER A 13 1.16 20.18 16.68
C SER A 13 1.82 18.83 16.36
N LEU A 14 2.25 18.08 17.38
CA LEU A 14 2.80 16.74 17.19
C LEU A 14 1.75 15.78 16.60
N LEU A 15 0.52 15.78 17.12
CA LEU A 15 -0.58 14.97 16.61
C LEU A 15 -0.88 15.28 15.14
N ALA A 16 -0.91 16.57 14.77
CA ALA A 16 -1.11 17.00 13.39
C ALA A 16 0.02 16.53 12.46
N LEU A 17 1.27 16.56 12.94
CA LEU A 17 2.43 16.09 12.18
C LEU A 17 2.39 14.58 11.94
N PHE A 18 2.04 13.79 12.98
CA PHE A 18 1.85 12.35 12.85
C PHE A 18 0.70 11.99 11.89
N GLY A 19 -0.41 12.74 11.95
CA GLY A 19 -1.51 12.59 11.00
C GLY A 19 -1.07 12.84 9.55
N SER A 20 -0.34 13.93 9.34
CA SER A 20 0.17 14.34 8.01
C SER A 20 1.17 13.32 7.44
N TRP A 21 2.04 12.76 8.28
CA TRP A 21 3.00 11.73 7.88
C TRP A 21 2.31 10.47 7.35
N LYS A 22 1.26 10.01 8.03
CA LYS A 22 0.50 8.83 7.62
C LYS A 22 -0.19 9.04 6.27
N VAL A 23 -0.74 10.23 6.03
CA VAL A 23 -1.37 10.59 4.75
C VAL A 23 -0.34 10.65 3.63
N LEU A 24 0.82 11.26 3.88
CA LEU A 24 1.91 11.31 2.90
C LEU A 24 2.40 9.91 2.52
N GLN A 25 2.57 9.04 3.51
CA GLN A 25 2.99 7.65 3.28
C GLN A 25 1.98 6.87 2.43
N GLU A 26 0.68 7.05 2.68
CA GLU A 26 -0.37 6.43 1.87
C GLU A 26 -0.37 6.97 0.43
N SER A 27 -0.26 8.29 0.25
CA SER A 27 -0.25 8.92 -1.07
C SER A 27 0.94 8.45 -1.94
N ASN A 28 2.13 8.36 -1.35
CA ASN A 28 3.31 7.82 -2.01
C ASN A 28 3.14 6.35 -2.40
N CYS A 29 2.45 5.58 -1.55
CA CYS A 29 2.17 4.20 -1.86
C CYS A 29 1.19 4.06 -3.03
N GLN A 30 0.12 4.86 -3.05
CA GLN A 30 -0.89 4.89 -4.12
C GLN A 30 -0.29 5.35 -5.47
N SER A 31 0.62 6.31 -5.46
CA SER A 31 1.32 6.77 -6.68
C SER A 31 2.17 5.67 -7.32
N GLN A 32 2.86 4.85 -6.52
CA GLN A 32 3.71 3.76 -7.02
C GLN A 32 2.95 2.46 -7.33
N LEU A 33 1.64 2.46 -7.08
CA LEU A 33 0.81 1.26 -6.95
C LEU A 33 0.51 0.65 -8.33
N HIS A 34 0.10 1.46 -9.29
CA HIS A 34 -0.25 0.98 -10.64
C HIS A 34 0.92 0.30 -11.34
N HIS A 35 2.09 0.92 -11.37
CA HIS A 35 3.23 0.37 -12.09
C HIS A 35 3.79 -0.92 -11.47
N ARG A 36 3.87 -0.98 -10.13
CA ARG A 36 4.37 -2.19 -9.45
C ARG A 36 3.40 -3.36 -9.59
N ARG A 37 2.10 -3.10 -9.45
CA ARG A 37 1.06 -4.12 -9.58
C ARG A 37 1.01 -4.68 -10.99
N VAL A 38 0.97 -3.82 -12.01
CA VAL A 38 0.98 -4.25 -13.43
C VAL A 38 2.26 -5.04 -13.75
N ARG A 39 3.42 -4.60 -13.28
CA ARG A 39 4.69 -5.32 -13.47
C ARG A 39 4.70 -6.70 -12.81
N ALA A 40 4.14 -6.82 -11.60
CA ALA A 40 4.07 -8.09 -10.90
C ALA A 40 3.09 -9.05 -11.58
N ILE A 41 1.92 -8.54 -12.03
CA ILE A 41 0.95 -9.30 -12.83
C ILE A 41 1.60 -9.80 -14.13
N SER A 42 2.22 -8.91 -14.91
CA SER A 42 2.83 -9.27 -16.20
C SER A 42 3.96 -10.29 -16.04
N ARG A 43 4.82 -10.14 -15.02
CA ARG A 43 5.84 -11.16 -14.71
C ARG A 43 5.24 -12.49 -14.32
N SER A 44 4.18 -12.50 -13.51
CA SER A 44 3.51 -13.73 -13.10
C SER A 44 2.83 -14.44 -14.27
N LEU A 45 2.27 -13.69 -15.24
CA LEU A 45 1.69 -14.22 -16.47
C LEU A 45 2.75 -14.84 -17.39
N ILE A 46 3.87 -14.16 -17.61
CA ILE A 46 4.95 -14.63 -18.50
C ILE A 46 5.62 -15.88 -17.91
N THR A 47 5.92 -15.84 -16.62
CA THR A 47 6.70 -16.91 -15.97
C THR A 47 5.82 -18.05 -15.44
N ASN A 48 4.50 -17.87 -15.44
CA ASN A 48 3.51 -18.81 -14.89
C ASN A 48 3.85 -19.24 -13.44
N LYS A 49 4.43 -18.31 -12.67
CA LYS A 49 4.91 -18.51 -11.30
C LYS A 49 4.25 -17.52 -10.36
N GLU A 50 4.10 -17.95 -9.12
CA GLU A 50 3.65 -17.09 -8.03
C GLU A 50 4.66 -15.94 -7.81
N GLN A 51 4.12 -14.74 -7.63
CA GLN A 51 4.88 -13.52 -7.36
C GLN A 51 4.45 -12.93 -6.02
N TYR A 52 5.44 -12.46 -5.26
CA TYR A 52 5.25 -11.83 -3.96
C TYR A 52 5.82 -10.42 -4.05
N PHE A 53 5.06 -9.42 -3.64
CA PHE A 53 5.57 -8.06 -3.56
C PHE A 53 4.99 -7.33 -2.35
N TYR A 54 5.80 -6.43 -1.79
CA TYR A 54 5.39 -5.61 -0.66
C TYR A 54 4.70 -4.34 -1.17
N GLN A 55 3.47 -4.11 -0.70
CA GLN A 55 2.62 -2.98 -1.08
C GLN A 55 2.07 -2.31 0.17
N CYS A 56 2.42 -1.04 0.41
CA CYS A 56 1.87 -0.24 1.52
C CYS A 56 1.93 -0.95 2.88
N GLN A 57 3.09 -1.51 3.21
CA GLN A 57 3.30 -2.33 4.42
C GLN A 57 2.45 -3.62 4.49
N LYS A 58 1.81 -4.02 3.38
CA LYS A 58 1.07 -5.26 3.23
C LYS A 58 1.75 -6.16 2.20
N LEU A 59 1.95 -7.42 2.55
CA LEU A 59 2.41 -8.40 1.57
C LEU A 59 1.26 -8.70 0.60
N THR A 60 1.53 -8.55 -0.69
CA THR A 60 0.58 -8.93 -1.74
C THR A 60 1.11 -10.12 -2.52
N THR A 61 0.25 -11.12 -2.72
CA THR A 61 0.55 -12.34 -3.48
C THR A 61 -0.22 -12.34 -4.78
N ILE A 62 0.45 -12.70 -5.88
CA ILE A 62 -0.16 -12.89 -7.20
C ILE A 62 0.11 -14.32 -7.64
N LYS A 63 -0.95 -15.04 -7.99
CA LYS A 63 -0.88 -16.39 -8.53
C LYS A 63 -1.69 -16.45 -9.82
N VAL A 64 -1.03 -16.85 -10.90
CA VAL A 64 -1.69 -17.08 -12.19
C VAL A 64 -2.07 -18.55 -12.27
N LEU A 65 -3.36 -18.81 -12.43
CA LEU A 65 -3.93 -20.10 -12.81
C LEU A 65 -4.32 -20.00 -14.28
N LYS A 66 -4.38 -21.14 -14.99
CA LYS A 66 -4.62 -21.24 -16.45
C LYS A 66 -5.75 -20.34 -17.00
N SER A 67 -6.76 -19.99 -16.19
CA SER A 67 -7.90 -19.16 -16.57
C SER A 67 -8.25 -18.05 -15.56
N SER A 68 -7.41 -17.79 -14.55
CA SER A 68 -7.74 -16.79 -13.52
C SER A 68 -6.50 -16.25 -12.81
N ILE A 69 -6.52 -14.96 -12.47
CA ILE A 69 -5.48 -14.34 -11.65
C ILE A 69 -6.00 -14.23 -10.22
N LEU A 70 -5.25 -14.80 -9.28
CA LEU A 70 -5.50 -14.66 -7.85
C LEU A 70 -4.61 -13.55 -7.29
N ILE A 71 -5.22 -12.54 -6.67
CA ILE A 71 -4.50 -11.50 -5.91
C ILE A 71 -4.92 -11.59 -4.46
N ASN A 72 -4.00 -11.85 -3.53
CA ASN A 72 -4.29 -12.04 -2.11
C ASN A 72 -5.43 -13.05 -1.87
N ASN A 73 -5.42 -14.15 -2.63
CA ASN A 73 -6.45 -15.20 -2.61
C ASN A 73 -7.85 -14.74 -3.04
N LYS A 74 -8.02 -13.53 -3.56
CA LYS A 74 -9.24 -13.10 -4.25
C LYS A 74 -9.10 -13.33 -5.74
N ILE A 75 -10.14 -13.86 -6.35
CA ILE A 75 -10.19 -14.10 -7.79
C ILE A 75 -10.51 -12.78 -8.48
N GLU A 76 -9.55 -12.20 -9.21
CA GLU A 76 -9.81 -11.15 -10.20
C GLU A 76 -9.97 -11.88 -11.54
N ILE A 77 -11.23 -12.19 -11.88
CA ILE A 77 -11.58 -12.78 -13.18
C ILE A 77 -11.74 -11.61 -14.15
N GLU A 78 -11.02 -11.70 -15.27
CA GLU A 78 -11.23 -10.88 -16.46
C GLU A 78 -12.69 -11.03 -16.88
N LYS A 79 -13.45 -9.93 -16.88
CA LYS A 79 -14.85 -9.92 -17.29
C LYS A 79 -14.94 -9.75 -18.80
#